data_AF-A0A6C2DQC8-F1
#
_entry.id   AF-A0A6C2DQC8-F1
#
_cell.length_a   1.000
_cell.length_b   1.000
_cell.length_c   1.000
_cell.angle_alpha   90.00
_cell.angle_beta   90.00
_cell.angle_gamma   90.00
#
_symmetry.space_group_name_H-M   'P 1'
#
loop_
_entity.id
_entity.type
_entity.pdbx_description
1 polymer ?
#
loop_
_entity_poly.entity_id
_entity_poly.type
_entity_poly.pdbx_seq_one_letter_code
_entity_poly.pdbx_strand_id
1 'polypeptide(L)'
;MTPYQIGYLVGTLVTPLILMLVIGTIYYWIKGGRIPYRQAILSRWVIVASLILFLLGLVGRANSYLQQESSHVYPERDIKAFTEGCVGSATKKLDIQAAESFCACSITEIQKAYTYGEFRKFDAEMNQQKSMPSGIKNIVTSCAQKP
;
A
#
# COMPACT_ATOMS: atom_id res chain seq x y z
N MET A 1 -5.75 -15.70 -5.02
CA MET A 1 -6.21 -14.30 -4.86
C MET A 1 -6.50 -14.06 -3.40
N THR A 2 -5.85 -13.08 -2.77
CA THR A 2 -6.14 -12.73 -1.37
C THR A 2 -7.47 -11.96 -1.30
N PRO A 3 -8.23 -12.02 -0.19
CA PRO A 3 -9.50 -11.29 -0.04
C PRO A 3 -9.36 -9.78 -0.29
N TYR A 4 -8.17 -9.22 -0.03
CA TYR A 4 -7.82 -7.84 -0.37
C TYR A 4 -7.88 -7.55 -1.88
N GLN A 5 -7.39 -8.46 -2.72
CA GLN A 5 -7.40 -8.30 -4.17
C GLN A 5 -8.82 -8.29 -4.74
N ILE A 6 -9.72 -9.11 -4.17
CA ILE A 6 -11.13 -9.17 -4.57
C ILE A 6 -11.84 -7.87 -4.19
N GLY A 7 -11.64 -7.39 -2.95
CA GLY A 7 -12.20 -6.10 -2.50
C GLY A 7 -11.74 -4.92 -3.36
N TYR A 8 -10.47 -4.89 -3.75
CA TYR A 8 -9.93 -3.87 -4.65
C TYR A 8 -10.56 -3.91 -6.04
N LEU A 9 -10.71 -5.10 -6.62
CA LEU A 9 -11.33 -5.31 -7.94
C LEU A 9 -12.78 -4.85 -7.96
N VAL A 10 -13.57 -5.30 -6.96
CA VAL A 10 -14.98 -4.92 -6.83
C VAL A 10 -15.11 -3.42 -6.60
N GLY A 11 -14.32 -2.85 -5.69
CA GLY A 11 -14.34 -1.41 -5.43
C GLY A 11 -14.04 -0.59 -6.68
N THR A 12 -13.03 -0.99 -7.46
CA THR A 12 -12.63 -0.27 -8.69
C THR A 12 -13.71 -0.33 -9.77
N LEU A 13 -14.41 -1.45 -9.91
CA LEU A 13 -15.50 -1.62 -10.88
C LEU A 13 -16.79 -0.88 -10.49
N VAL A 14 -17.08 -0.78 -9.18
CA VAL A 14 -18.31 -0.16 -8.68
C VAL A 14 -18.18 1.36 -8.52
N THR A 15 -16.97 1.87 -8.26
CA THR A 15 -16.69 3.32 -8.11
C THR A 15 -17.24 4.19 -9.26
N PRO A 16 -17.03 3.87 -10.56
CA PRO A 16 -17.54 4.71 -11.65
C PRO A 16 -19.07 4.74 -11.71
N LEU A 17 -19.75 3.65 -11.32
CA LEU A 17 -21.22 3.60 -11.25
C LEU A 17 -21.74 4.51 -10.13
N ILE A 18 -21.11 4.47 -8.95
CA ILE A 18 -21.46 5.35 -7.84
C ILE A 18 -21.25 6.82 -8.23
N LEU A 19 -20.12 7.15 -8.86
CA LEU A 19 -19.85 8.51 -9.34
C LEU A 19 -20.91 9.01 -10.33
N MET A 20 -21.36 8.15 -11.26
CA MET A 20 -22.45 8.50 -12.17
C MET A 20 -23.77 8.77 -11.45
N LEU A 21 -24.11 7.96 -10.44
CA LEU A 21 -25.34 8.17 -9.67
C LEU A 21 -25.28 9.46 -8.86
N VAL A 22 -24.16 9.75 -8.20
CA VAL A 22 -23.99 10.97 -7.39
C VAL A 22 -24.03 12.21 -8.28
N ILE A 23 -23.22 12.26 -9.34
CA ILE A 23 -23.15 13.42 -10.24
C ILE A 23 -24.45 13.59 -11.01
N GLY A 24 -25.07 12.49 -11.44
CA GLY A 24 -26.39 12.50 -12.08
C GLY A 24 -27.49 13.04 -11.16
N THR A 25 -27.46 12.70 -9.87
CA THR A 25 -28.41 13.22 -8.86
C THR A 25 -28.23 14.72 -8.65
N ILE A 26 -26.98 15.19 -8.52
CA ILE A 26 -26.66 16.62 -8.41
C ILE A 26 -27.13 17.37 -9.66
N TYR A 27 -26.83 16.84 -10.85
CA TYR A 27 -27.22 17.44 -12.12
C TYR A 27 -28.75 17.52 -12.28
N TYR A 28 -29.48 16.49 -11.85
CA TYR A 28 -30.95 16.49 -11.82
C TYR A 28 -31.52 17.59 -10.92
N TRP A 29 -30.96 17.74 -9.71
CA TRP A 29 -31.35 18.79 -8.76
C TRP A 29 -31.11 20.20 -9.32
N ILE A 30 -29.95 20.44 -9.94
CA ILE A 30 -29.62 21.73 -10.57
C ILE A 30 -30.62 22.09 -11.67
N LYS A 31 -31.05 21.10 -12.46
CA LYS A 31 -32.06 21.30 -13.53
C LYS A 31 -33.49 21.40 -13.02
N GLY A 32 -33.74 21.30 -11.71
CA GLY A 32 -35.05 21.52 -11.10
C GLY A 32 -36.15 20.64 -11.67
N GLY A 33 -35.86 19.37 -12.00
CA GLY A 33 -36.86 18.43 -12.50
C GLY A 33 -37.33 18.66 -13.94
N ARG A 34 -36.72 19.58 -14.71
CA ARG A 34 -37.07 19.82 -16.13
C ARG A 34 -36.77 18.65 -17.07
N ILE A 35 -35.99 17.67 -16.61
CA ILE A 35 -35.59 16.50 -17.38
C ILE A 35 -35.86 15.24 -16.55
N PRO A 36 -36.30 14.12 -17.17
CA PRO A 36 -36.47 12.87 -16.47
C PRO A 36 -35.11 12.38 -15.93
N TYR A 37 -35.11 11.82 -14.72
CA TYR A 37 -33.91 11.38 -14.01
C TYR A 37 -33.00 10.45 -14.84
N ARG A 38 -33.59 9.58 -15.68
CA ARG A 38 -32.85 8.71 -16.61
C ARG A 38 -32.02 9.48 -17.64
N GLN A 39 -32.54 10.58 -18.17
CA GLN A 39 -31.78 11.45 -19.09
C GLN A 39 -30.72 12.27 -18.36
N ALA A 40 -30.92 12.59 -17.08
CA ALA A 40 -29.93 13.28 -16.27
C ALA A 40 -28.69 12.41 -16.04
N ILE A 41 -28.87 11.13 -15.65
CA ILE A 41 -27.76 10.19 -15.44
C ILE A 41 -27.02 9.87 -16.74
N LEU A 42 -27.75 9.64 -17.83
CA LEU A 42 -27.16 9.29 -19.14
C LEU A 42 -26.71 10.51 -19.95
N SER A 43 -26.72 11.70 -19.34
CA SER A 43 -26.23 12.92 -19.98
C SER A 43 -24.75 12.76 -20.29
N ARG A 44 -24.35 13.11 -21.52
CA ARG A 44 -22.95 13.06 -21.98
C ARG A 44 -22.00 13.80 -21.03
N TRP A 45 -22.47 14.89 -20.41
CA TRP A 45 -21.71 15.67 -19.43
C TRP A 45 -21.47 14.92 -18.11
N VAL A 46 -22.46 14.16 -17.63
CA VAL A 46 -22.34 13.36 -16.41
C VAL A 46 -21.35 12.22 -16.63
N ILE A 47 -21.47 11.52 -17.76
CA ILE A 47 -20.55 10.42 -18.11
C ILE A 47 -19.11 10.92 -18.19
N VAL A 48 -18.86 12.03 -18.90
CA VAL A 48 -17.51 12.61 -19.03
C VAL A 48 -16.97 13.07 -17.68
N ALA A 49 -17.78 13.74 -16.85
CA ALA A 49 -17.37 14.19 -15.53
C ALA A 49 -17.03 13.03 -14.58
N SER A 50 -17.85 11.97 -14.56
CA SER A 50 -17.58 10.76 -13.77
C SER A 50 -16.29 10.09 -14.21
N LEU A 51 -16.05 10.01 -15.52
CA LEU A 51 -14.85 9.37 -16.06
C LEU A 51 -13.58 10.18 -15.73
N ILE A 52 -13.63 11.52 -15.83
CA ILE A 52 -12.53 12.41 -15.44
C ILE A 52 -12.21 12.26 -13.94
N LEU A 53 -13.22 12.30 -13.07
CA LEU A 53 -13.02 12.16 -11.62
C LEU A 53 -12.48 10.77 -11.26
N PHE A 54 -12.94 9.73 -11.95
CA PHE A 54 -12.41 8.39 -11.78
C PHE A 54 -10.93 8.31 -12.18
N LEU A 55 -10.56 8.87 -13.33
CA LEU A 55 -9.16 8.93 -13.79
C LEU A 55 -8.27 9.74 -12.84
N LEU A 56 -8.72 10.90 -12.38
CA LEU A 56 -7.99 11.71 -11.40
C LEU A 56 -7.78 10.94 -10.09
N GLY A 57 -8.80 10.22 -9.62
CA GLY A 57 -8.69 9.35 -8.45
C GLY A 57 -7.68 8.21 -8.62
N LEU A 58 -7.62 7.60 -9.82
CA LEU A 58 -6.62 6.57 -10.13
C LEU A 58 -5.19 7.14 -10.16
N VAL A 59 -4.99 8.30 -10.79
CA VAL A 59 -3.69 8.97 -10.83
C VAL A 59 -3.23 9.34 -9.42
N GLY A 60 -4.12 9.87 -8.57
CA GLY A 60 -3.81 10.17 -7.18
C GLY A 60 -3.34 8.94 -6.40
N ARG A 61 -4.03 7.80 -6.56
CA ARG A 61 -3.63 6.54 -5.93
C ARG A 61 -2.28 6.02 -6.43
N ALA A 62 -2.05 6.08 -7.74
CA ALA A 62 -0.77 5.68 -8.32
C ALA A 62 0.39 6.54 -7.80
N ASN A 63 0.16 7.85 -7.68
CA ASN A 63 1.15 8.77 -7.12
C ASN A 63 1.45 8.46 -5.65
N SER A 64 0.43 8.23 -4.82
CA SER A 64 0.65 7.85 -3.41
C SER A 64 1.42 6.52 -3.27
N TYR A 65 1.16 5.56 -4.16
CA TYR A 65 1.89 4.29 -4.19
C TYR A 65 3.37 4.50 -4.56
N LEU A 66 3.66 5.29 -5.59
CA LEU A 66 5.03 5.62 -5.98
C LEU A 66 5.76 6.38 -4.87
N GLN A 67 5.08 7.33 -4.23
CA GLN A 67 5.63 8.07 -3.10
C GLN A 67 5.99 7.13 -1.94
N GLN A 68 5.11 6.16 -1.63
CA GLN A 68 5.37 5.15 -0.61
C GLN A 68 6.53 4.22 -1.00
N GLU A 69 6.62 3.80 -2.27
CA GLU A 69 7.73 2.98 -2.77
C GLU A 69 9.09 3.67 -2.60
N SER A 70 9.17 4.98 -2.87
CA SER A 70 10.40 5.77 -2.71
C SER A 70 10.68 6.21 -1.26
N SER A 71 9.76 5.94 -0.31
CA SER A 71 9.89 6.39 1.07
C SER A 71 10.83 5.49 1.86
N HIS A 72 11.67 6.11 2.70
CA HIS A 72 12.43 5.43 3.74
C HIS A 72 11.61 5.14 5.01
N VAL A 73 10.39 5.71 5.11
CA VAL A 73 9.45 5.44 6.19
C VAL A 73 8.48 4.36 5.75
N TYR A 74 8.54 3.21 6.43
CA TYR A 74 7.75 2.04 6.05
C TYR A 74 6.39 2.04 6.77
N PRO A 75 5.35 1.41 6.20
CA PRO A 75 4.08 1.26 6.87
C PRO A 75 4.23 0.45 8.16
N GLU A 76 3.61 0.92 9.25
CA GLU A 76 3.70 0.30 10.57
C GLU A 76 3.35 -1.20 10.57
N ARG A 77 2.36 -1.59 9.76
CA ARG A 77 1.97 -2.99 9.55
C ARG A 77 3.13 -3.88 9.10
N ASP A 78 4.01 -3.36 8.23
CA ASP A 78 5.10 -4.13 7.62
C ASP A 78 6.31 -4.15 8.54
N ILE A 79 6.56 -3.04 9.26
CA ILE A 79 7.54 -2.99 10.35
C ILE A 79 7.19 -4.04 11.41
N LYS A 80 5.92 -4.10 11.81
CA LYS A 80 5.43 -5.07 12.79
C LYS A 80 5.58 -6.51 12.29
N ALA A 81 5.14 -6.80 11.07
CA ALA A 81 5.26 -8.13 10.47
C ALA A 81 6.73 -8.60 10.37
N PHE A 82 7.63 -7.70 9.94
CA PHE A 82 9.07 -7.97 9.92
C PHE A 82 9.63 -8.25 11.33
N THR A 83 9.29 -7.39 12.28
CA THR A 83 9.80 -7.50 13.67
C THR A 83 9.32 -8.79 14.32
N GLU A 84 8.04 -9.15 14.19
CA GLU A 84 7.49 -10.41 14.72
C GLU A 84 8.16 -11.63 14.08
N GLY A 85 8.34 -11.64 12.75
CA GLY A 85 9.01 -12.73 12.05
C GLY A 85 10.49 -12.87 12.42
N CYS A 86 11.17 -11.73 12.60
CA CYS A 86 12.56 -11.66 13.03
C CYS A 86 12.71 -12.16 14.47
N VAL A 87 11.90 -11.68 15.41
CA VAL A 87 11.95 -12.09 16.83
C VAL A 87 11.64 -13.58 16.95
N GLY A 88 10.62 -14.09 16.25
CA GLY A 88 10.31 -15.53 16.23
C GLY A 88 11.44 -16.41 15.68
N SER A 89 12.33 -15.86 14.86
CA SER A 89 13.51 -16.56 14.35
C SER A 89 14.73 -16.41 15.26
N ALA A 90 14.95 -15.21 15.79
CA ALA A 90 16.11 -14.84 16.61
C ALA A 90 16.06 -15.45 18.02
N THR A 91 14.86 -15.57 18.60
CA THR A 91 14.61 -16.23 19.91
C THR A 91 15.05 -17.69 19.98
N LYS A 92 15.34 -18.33 18.84
CA LYS A 92 15.95 -19.67 18.80
C LYS A 92 17.41 -19.68 19.25
N LYS A 93 18.07 -18.52 19.32
CA LYS A 93 19.49 -18.36 19.64
C LYS A 93 19.78 -17.25 20.65
N LEU A 94 18.89 -16.28 20.79
CA LEU A 94 19.00 -15.13 21.67
C LEU A 94 17.85 -15.12 22.68
N ASP A 95 18.02 -14.42 23.80
CA ASP A 95 16.92 -14.08 24.69
C ASP A 95 15.88 -13.22 23.97
N ILE A 96 14.62 -13.23 24.42
CA ILE A 96 13.52 -12.43 23.85
C ILE A 96 13.89 -10.96 23.80
N GLN A 97 14.45 -10.41 24.88
CA GLN A 97 14.78 -8.99 24.94
C GLN A 97 15.92 -8.62 23.97
N ALA A 98 16.91 -9.51 23.82
CA ALA A 98 18.00 -9.34 22.86
C ALA A 98 17.55 -9.54 21.41
N ALA A 99 16.57 -10.43 21.17
CA ALA A 99 15.97 -10.62 19.86
C ALA A 99 15.16 -9.38 19.45
N GLU A 100 14.38 -8.81 20.35
CA GLU A 100 13.61 -7.58 20.09
C GLU A 100 14.53 -6.39 19.78
N SER A 101 15.57 -6.16 20.58
CA SER A 101 16.53 -5.06 20.33
C SER A 101 17.26 -5.23 19.00
N PHE A 102 17.69 -6.45 18.69
CA PHE A 102 18.35 -6.80 17.43
C PHE A 102 17.44 -6.57 16.22
N CYS A 103 16.19 -7.01 16.28
CA CYS A 103 15.23 -6.86 15.19
C CYS A 103 14.82 -5.40 15.00
N ALA A 104 14.65 -4.65 16.09
CA ALA A 104 14.38 -3.22 16.05
C ALA A 104 15.56 -2.43 15.44
N CYS A 105 16.80 -2.77 15.80
CA CYS A 105 18.00 -2.20 15.17
C CYS A 105 18.01 -2.50 13.67
N SER A 106 17.77 -3.77 13.32
CA SER A 106 17.85 -4.23 11.92
C SER A 106 16.87 -3.49 11.03
N ILE A 107 15.60 -3.38 11.43
CA ILE A 107 14.59 -2.68 10.62
C ILE A 107 14.88 -1.18 10.51
N THR A 108 15.39 -0.57 11.58
CA THR A 108 15.75 0.85 11.60
C THR A 108 16.89 1.16 10.63
N GLU A 109 17.94 0.34 10.63
CA GLU A 109 19.07 0.52 9.72
C GLU A 109 18.70 0.17 8.27
N ILE A 110 17.83 -0.83 8.06
CA ILE A 110 17.27 -1.13 6.74
C ILE A 110 16.48 0.07 6.21
N GLN A 111 15.65 0.73 7.03
CA GLN A 111 14.92 1.94 6.65
C GLN A 111 15.82 3.10 6.26
N LYS A 112 16.98 3.25 6.91
CA LYS A 112 17.95 4.28 6.54
C LYS A 112 18.66 3.99 5.23
N ALA A 113 18.96 2.72 4.97
CA ALA A 113 19.73 2.30 3.80
C ALA A 113 18.90 2.10 2.54
N TYR A 114 17.63 1.72 2.69
CA TYR A 114 16.78 1.30 1.60
C TYR A 114 15.42 1.98 1.65
N THR A 115 14.85 2.15 0.46
CA THR A 115 13.45 2.56 0.30
C THR A 115 12.51 1.37 0.56
N TYR A 116 11.25 1.66 0.83
CA TYR A 116 10.24 0.64 1.06
C TYR A 116 10.05 -0.29 -0.16
N GLY A 117 10.15 0.25 -1.38
CA GLY A 117 10.08 -0.54 -2.60
C GLY A 117 11.23 -1.54 -2.71
N GLU A 118 12.44 -1.14 -2.33
CA GLU A 118 13.61 -2.03 -2.27
C GLU A 118 13.48 -3.08 -1.17
N PHE A 119 13.02 -2.68 0.02
CA PHE A 119 12.75 -3.61 1.12
C PHE A 119 11.77 -4.71 0.71
N ARG A 120 10.67 -4.37 0.02
CA ARG A 120 9.72 -5.39 -0.46
C ARG A 120 10.30 -6.33 -1.50
N LYS A 121 11.19 -5.85 -2.37
CA LYS A 121 11.91 -6.72 -3.32
C LYS A 121 12.77 -7.72 -2.56
N PHE A 122 13.53 -7.25 -1.56
CA PHE A 122 14.35 -8.12 -0.74
C PHE A 122 13.53 -9.13 0.06
N ASP A 123 12.40 -8.71 0.66
CA ASP A 123 11.51 -9.63 1.37
C ASP A 123 10.95 -10.72 0.43
N ALA A 124 10.55 -10.34 -0.79
CA ALA A 124 10.10 -11.29 -1.80
C ALA A 124 11.22 -12.25 -2.23
N GLU A 125 12.44 -11.75 -2.44
CA GLU A 125 13.62 -12.54 -2.79
C GLU A 125 14.01 -13.49 -1.66
N MET A 126 13.97 -13.05 -0.40
CA MET A 126 14.25 -13.87 0.76
C MET A 126 13.22 -15.01 0.91
N ASN A 127 11.94 -14.71 0.66
CA ASN A 127 10.88 -15.72 0.67
C ASN A 127 11.03 -16.76 -0.45
N GLN A 128 11.57 -16.37 -1.60
CA GLN A 128 11.75 -17.27 -2.76
C GLN A 128 13.07 -18.05 -2.72
N GLN A 129 14.19 -17.37 -2.50
CA GLN A 129 15.54 -17.94 -2.60
C GLN A 129 16.10 -18.41 -1.25
N LYS A 130 15.41 -18.14 -0.14
CA LYS A 130 15.87 -18.43 1.25
C LYS A 130 17.26 -17.88 1.57
N SER A 131 17.73 -16.89 0.82
CA SER A 131 19.05 -16.30 0.98
C SER A 131 18.91 -14.81 1.23
N MET A 132 19.73 -14.29 2.15
CA MET A 132 19.71 -12.88 2.53
C MET A 132 20.61 -12.09 1.56
N PRO A 133 20.09 -11.03 0.90
CA PRO A 133 20.91 -10.17 0.06
C PRO A 133 22.12 -9.62 0.82
N SER A 134 23.26 -9.54 0.15
CA SER A 134 24.55 -9.15 0.77
C SER A 134 24.49 -7.78 1.46
N GLY A 135 23.74 -6.83 0.91
CA GLY A 135 23.53 -5.51 1.51
C GLY A 135 22.83 -5.56 2.87
N ILE A 136 21.79 -6.41 3.00
CA ILE A 136 21.08 -6.61 4.27
C ILE A 136 21.96 -7.36 5.29
N LYS A 137 22.75 -8.34 4.83
CA LYS A 137 23.64 -9.11 5.70
C LYS A 137 24.61 -8.23 6.49
N ASN A 138 25.14 -7.17 5.87
CA ASN A 138 26.05 -6.24 6.53
C ASN A 138 25.35 -5.39 7.59
N ILE A 139 24.10 -4.98 7.34
CA ILE A 139 23.29 -4.24 8.30
C ILE A 139 22.96 -5.10 9.52
N VAL A 140 22.51 -6.33 9.26
CA VAL A 140 22.13 -7.30 10.29
C VAL A 140 23.34 -7.69 11.16
N THR A 141 24.51 -7.88 10.54
CA THR A 141 25.75 -8.16 11.30
C THR A 141 26.21 -6.99 12.16
N SER A 142 26.04 -5.75 11.69
CA SER A 142 26.26 -4.54 12.50
C SER A 142 25.34 -4.49 13.72
N CYS A 143 24.05 -4.81 13.54
CA CYS A 143 23.09 -4.85 14.65
C CYS A 143 23.33 -5.98 15.64
N ALA A 144 23.89 -7.12 15.21
CA ALA A 144 24.29 -8.20 16.12
C ALA A 144 25.50 -7.84 17.00
N GLN A 145 26.30 -6.85 16.58
CA GLN A 145 27.49 -6.38 17.29
C GLN A 145 27.21 -5.16 18.18
N LYS A 146 26.05 -4.51 18.02
CA LYS A 146 25.61 -3.46 18.93
C LYS A 146 25.01 -4.11 20.19
N PRO A 147 25.55 -3.83 21.37
CA PRO A 147 25.06 -4.38 22.64
C PRO A 147 23.64 -3.91 22.96
#